data_AF-A0A7X3NX06-F1
#
_entry.id   AF-A0A7X3NX06-F1
#
_cell.length_a   1.000
_cell.length_b   1.000
_cell.length_c   1.000
_cell.angle_alpha   90.00
_cell.angle_beta   90.00
_cell.angle_gamma   90.00
#
_symmetry.space_group_name_H-M   'P 1'
#
loop_
_entity.id
_entity.type
_entity.pdbx_description
1 polymer ?
#
loop_
_entity_poly.entity_id
_entity_poly.type
_entity_poly.pdbx_seq_one_letter_code
_entity_poly.pdbx_strand_id
1 'polypeptide(L)'
;MVKDDIFQERVVRVEKPSAHFTLLRNVDGDFLGVSDTNELSTFDYTDDQAIWEQVEGTAAYRHVVTGIHLEAESADAENGYNLRHNGDSLASDGSIGAESAVFSAGHGPAHLPSEYLESFKQNGWACLPSIIAPDIVEELEKVSCTGRWEAETYERRMPPMNETAAVAKIATEPVSLWLMREYMQTQEIRLGHSPGFAILPPDDGRRKVQGWHSDFPYLWGIAGSEVVNRIPIHKVEGLVMGVQRNLCVSEFRKENGATCFKLGSHTFGQGPPVEWVNGNTSREDGHRESKGLPYTGPDADVVEAPPGSYIVYDSRIWHRAGVNRTPHKRAAMLQAVIPMYIMPFMDTSRPYKDFLNSPLAEELTALEHKELESIMVNKMVGPQGHLAITVDEELTEKIQPSQ
;
A
#
# COMPACT_ATOMS: atom_id res chain seq x y z
N MET A 1 -0.77 -2.23 37.45
CA MET A 1 -1.92 -2.75 36.69
C MET A 1 -2.21 -4.15 37.16
N VAL A 2 -3.46 -4.46 37.49
CA VAL A 2 -3.89 -5.84 37.72
C VAL A 2 -3.69 -6.57 36.38
N LYS A 3 -3.32 -7.85 36.44
CA LYS A 3 -2.94 -8.66 35.27
C LYS A 3 -4.06 -8.79 34.20
N ASP A 4 -5.27 -8.37 34.54
CA ASP A 4 -6.49 -8.44 33.72
C ASP A 4 -6.78 -7.15 32.90
N ASP A 5 -5.91 -6.13 32.97
CA ASP A 5 -6.14 -4.81 32.36
C ASP A 5 -5.32 -4.52 31.07
N ILE A 6 -4.58 -5.49 30.54
CA ILE A 6 -3.68 -5.30 29.39
C ILE A 6 -4.31 -5.93 28.14
N PHE A 7 -4.14 -5.29 27.00
CA PHE A 7 -4.70 -5.73 25.71
C PHE A 7 -6.23 -5.68 25.68
N GLN A 8 -6.81 -4.56 26.09
CA GLN A 8 -8.25 -4.27 26.04
C GLN A 8 -8.67 -3.53 24.76
N GLU A 9 -7.79 -3.36 23.77
CA GLU A 9 -8.12 -2.68 22.52
C GLU A 9 -9.32 -3.34 21.82
N ARG A 10 -10.20 -2.54 21.23
CA ARG A 10 -11.32 -3.04 20.45
C ARG A 10 -10.83 -3.69 19.16
N VAL A 11 -11.33 -4.88 18.84
CA VAL A 11 -11.00 -5.56 17.59
C VAL A 11 -11.93 -5.06 16.48
N VAL A 12 -11.35 -4.56 15.39
CA VAL A 12 -12.03 -4.32 14.12
C VAL A 12 -11.55 -5.39 13.16
N ARG A 13 -12.42 -6.35 12.85
CA ARG A 13 -12.06 -7.52 12.04
C ARG A 13 -12.48 -7.32 10.59
N VAL A 14 -11.55 -7.56 9.69
CA VAL A 14 -11.77 -7.65 8.25
C VAL A 14 -11.61 -9.12 7.86
N GLU A 15 -12.67 -9.71 7.33
CA GLU A 15 -12.69 -11.12 6.96
C GLU A 15 -12.01 -11.36 5.61
N LYS A 16 -11.52 -12.58 5.41
CA LYS A 16 -11.00 -13.00 4.10
C LYS A 16 -12.15 -13.04 3.08
N PRO A 17 -12.05 -12.33 1.94
CA PRO A 17 -13.08 -12.37 0.92
C PRO A 17 -13.22 -13.77 0.33
N SER A 18 -14.45 -14.18 0.05
CA SER A 18 -14.74 -15.45 -0.63
C SER A 18 -14.49 -15.38 -2.14
N ALA A 19 -14.49 -14.17 -2.70
CA ALA A 19 -14.25 -13.89 -4.11
C ALA A 19 -13.57 -12.53 -4.27
N HIS A 20 -12.95 -12.33 -5.42
CA HIS A 20 -12.38 -11.06 -5.85
C HIS A 20 -12.86 -10.77 -7.26
N PHE A 21 -12.95 -9.49 -7.59
CA PHE A 21 -13.08 -9.05 -8.97
C PHE A 21 -11.80 -9.34 -9.75
N THR A 22 -11.90 -9.18 -11.07
CA THR A 22 -10.83 -9.39 -12.04
C THR A 22 -10.44 -8.05 -12.64
N LEU A 23 -9.14 -7.84 -12.79
CA LEU A 23 -8.58 -6.74 -13.57
C LEU A 23 -8.06 -7.30 -14.89
N LEU A 24 -8.62 -6.86 -16.01
CA LEU A 24 -8.18 -7.27 -17.34
C LEU A 24 -7.12 -6.28 -17.84
N ARG A 25 -5.94 -6.76 -18.22
CA ARG A 25 -4.80 -5.90 -18.59
C ARG A 25 -4.27 -6.21 -19.98
N ASN A 26 -3.93 -5.19 -20.77
CA ASN A 26 -3.19 -5.38 -22.01
C ASN A 26 -1.69 -5.70 -21.72
N VAL A 27 -0.89 -5.85 -22.77
CA VAL A 27 0.56 -6.18 -22.65
C VAL A 27 1.38 -5.08 -21.98
N ASP A 28 0.96 -3.83 -22.08
CA ASP A 28 1.62 -2.68 -21.45
C ASP A 28 1.22 -2.52 -19.98
N GLY A 29 0.16 -3.24 -19.56
CA GLY A 29 -0.38 -3.25 -18.21
C GLY A 29 -1.61 -2.36 -18.02
N ASP A 30 -2.05 -1.64 -19.06
CA ASP A 30 -3.25 -0.80 -18.97
C ASP A 30 -4.50 -1.63 -18.75
N PHE A 31 -5.43 -1.09 -17.97
CA PHE A 31 -6.63 -1.78 -17.51
C PHE A 31 -7.76 -1.59 -18.51
N LEU A 32 -8.27 -2.69 -19.06
CA LEU A 32 -9.50 -2.66 -19.85
C LEU A 32 -10.66 -2.26 -18.94
N GLY A 33 -11.47 -1.33 -19.42
CA GLY A 33 -12.64 -0.84 -18.70
C GLY A 33 -13.73 -0.31 -19.63
N VAL A 34 -14.74 0.30 -19.01
CA VAL A 34 -15.87 0.91 -19.69
C VAL A 34 -15.97 2.37 -19.27
N SER A 35 -15.84 3.29 -20.23
CA SER A 35 -15.94 4.73 -20.00
C SER A 35 -17.33 5.17 -19.54
N ASP A 36 -17.44 6.42 -19.10
CA ASP A 36 -18.72 7.08 -18.80
C ASP A 36 -19.70 7.12 -20.00
N THR A 37 -19.18 7.00 -21.23
CA THR A 37 -19.97 6.91 -22.47
C THR A 37 -20.42 5.48 -22.81
N ASN A 38 -20.14 4.50 -21.93
CA ASN A 38 -20.32 3.07 -22.15
C ASN A 38 -19.49 2.50 -23.30
N GLU A 39 -18.32 3.09 -23.57
CA GLU A 39 -17.38 2.62 -24.59
C GLU A 39 -16.26 1.83 -23.95
N LEU A 40 -15.83 0.74 -24.59
CA LEU A 40 -14.67 -0.04 -24.14
C LEU A 40 -13.39 0.75 -24.43
N SER A 41 -12.52 0.85 -23.43
CA SER A 41 -11.23 1.53 -23.53
C SER A 41 -10.24 0.98 -22.51
N THR A 42 -8.99 1.41 -22.59
CA THR A 42 -7.95 1.08 -21.62
C THR A 42 -7.57 2.31 -20.81
N PHE A 43 -7.24 2.10 -19.55
CA PHE A 43 -6.94 3.13 -18.57
C PHE A 43 -5.62 2.83 -17.87
N ASP A 44 -4.85 3.87 -17.56
CA ASP A 44 -3.61 3.74 -16.77
C ASP A 44 -3.85 3.83 -15.25
N TYR A 45 -5.12 3.71 -14.83
CA TYR A 45 -5.57 3.69 -13.45
C TYR A 45 -6.68 2.65 -13.25
N THR A 46 -7.02 2.36 -11.98
CA THR A 46 -8.09 1.41 -11.64
C THR A 46 -9.08 2.03 -10.68
N ASP A 47 -10.20 2.50 -11.24
CA ASP A 47 -11.43 2.82 -10.52
C ASP A 47 -12.52 1.79 -10.89
N ASP A 48 -13.78 2.12 -10.60
CA ASP A 48 -14.94 1.27 -10.89
C ASP A 48 -15.10 0.93 -12.38
N GLN A 49 -14.56 1.75 -13.31
CA GLN A 49 -14.64 1.52 -14.75
C GLN A 49 -13.83 0.31 -15.20
N ALA A 50 -12.85 -0.14 -14.40
CA ALA A 50 -11.95 -1.22 -14.74
C ALA A 50 -12.28 -2.54 -14.01
N ILE A 51 -13.46 -2.64 -13.39
CA ILE A 51 -13.80 -3.78 -12.53
C ILE A 51 -14.67 -4.79 -13.28
N TRP A 52 -14.13 -6.01 -13.41
CA TRP A 52 -14.79 -7.13 -14.07
C TRP A 52 -15.04 -8.27 -13.10
N GLU A 53 -15.98 -9.14 -13.43
CA GLU A 53 -16.15 -10.44 -12.79
C GLU A 53 -16.18 -11.54 -13.84
N GLN A 54 -15.59 -12.69 -13.52
CA GLN A 54 -15.70 -13.86 -14.39
C GLN A 54 -17.10 -14.46 -14.26
N VAL A 55 -17.74 -14.72 -15.40
CA VAL A 55 -19.08 -15.32 -15.43
C VAL A 55 -18.97 -16.81 -15.09
N GLU A 56 -19.66 -17.22 -14.01
CA GLU A 56 -19.60 -18.57 -13.46
C GLU A 56 -19.82 -19.66 -14.53
N GLY A 57 -18.91 -20.64 -14.56
CA GLY A 57 -18.97 -21.76 -15.50
C GLY A 57 -18.57 -21.42 -16.93
N THR A 58 -18.05 -20.21 -17.19
CA THR A 58 -17.61 -19.77 -18.53
C THR A 58 -16.26 -19.06 -18.49
N ALA A 59 -15.66 -18.84 -19.66
CA ALA A 59 -14.47 -17.98 -19.80
C ALA A 59 -14.84 -16.48 -19.90
N ALA A 60 -16.12 -16.15 -20.02
CA ALA A 60 -16.57 -14.78 -20.27
C ALA A 60 -16.39 -13.88 -19.04
N TYR A 61 -16.28 -12.58 -19.28
CA TYR A 61 -16.21 -11.55 -18.24
C TYR A 61 -17.41 -10.62 -18.34
N ARG A 62 -17.87 -10.12 -17.19
CA ARG A 62 -18.93 -9.12 -17.09
C ARG A 62 -18.39 -7.89 -16.38
N HIS A 63 -18.59 -6.71 -16.97
CA HIS A 63 -18.26 -5.46 -16.31
C HIS A 63 -19.24 -5.23 -15.16
N VAL A 64 -18.73 -4.97 -13.96
CA VAL A 64 -19.55 -4.98 -12.74
C VAL A 64 -20.56 -3.84 -12.71
N VAL A 65 -20.20 -2.66 -13.21
CA VAL A 65 -21.07 -1.46 -13.17
C VAL A 65 -22.11 -1.46 -14.28
N THR A 66 -21.70 -1.78 -15.52
CA THR A 66 -22.56 -1.60 -16.71
C THR A 66 -23.19 -2.91 -17.18
N GLY A 67 -22.68 -4.06 -16.74
CA GLY A 67 -23.14 -5.37 -17.20
C GLY A 67 -22.72 -5.74 -18.61
N ILE A 68 -21.82 -4.98 -19.25
CA ILE A 68 -21.24 -5.33 -20.56
C ILE A 68 -20.55 -6.70 -20.45
N HIS A 69 -20.80 -7.56 -21.43
CA HIS A 69 -20.24 -8.90 -21.48
C HIS A 69 -19.15 -9.00 -22.52
N LEU A 70 -18.03 -9.63 -22.14
CA LEU A 70 -16.95 -10.00 -23.03
C LEU A 70 -16.87 -11.51 -23.16
N GLU A 71 -16.86 -11.97 -24.39
CA GLU A 71 -16.47 -13.33 -24.73
C GLU A 71 -14.95 -13.42 -24.61
N ALA A 72 -14.45 -14.52 -24.04
CA ALA A 72 -13.01 -14.75 -23.93
C ALA A 72 -12.64 -16.09 -24.54
N GLU A 73 -11.59 -16.09 -25.35
CA GLU A 73 -10.97 -17.27 -25.93
C GLU A 73 -9.51 -17.31 -25.47
N SER A 74 -9.05 -18.46 -24.95
CA SER A 74 -7.67 -18.60 -24.50
C SER A 74 -6.69 -18.29 -25.64
N ALA A 75 -5.69 -17.45 -25.34
CA ALA A 75 -4.58 -17.16 -26.24
C ALA A 75 -3.40 -18.11 -25.95
N ASP A 76 -2.40 -18.11 -26.83
CA ASP A 76 -1.17 -18.90 -26.65
C ASP A 76 -0.27 -18.38 -25.51
N ALA A 77 -0.60 -17.23 -24.93
CA ALA A 77 0.09 -16.67 -23.77
C ALA A 77 -0.48 -17.21 -22.45
N GLU A 78 0.38 -17.40 -21.44
CA GLU A 78 -0.04 -17.83 -20.10
C GLU A 78 -1.03 -16.83 -19.50
N ASN A 79 -2.21 -17.32 -19.09
CA ASN A 79 -3.35 -16.52 -18.63
C ASN A 79 -3.82 -15.42 -19.61
N GLY A 80 -3.46 -15.54 -20.89
CA GLY A 80 -3.85 -14.62 -21.94
C GLY A 80 -5.18 -15.01 -22.59
N TYR A 81 -5.96 -13.99 -22.96
CA TYR A 81 -7.25 -14.13 -23.60
C TYR A 81 -7.36 -13.16 -24.78
N ASN A 82 -7.90 -13.66 -25.89
CA ASN A 82 -8.47 -12.81 -26.93
C ASN A 82 -9.91 -12.50 -26.51
N LEU A 83 -10.19 -11.21 -26.34
CA LEU A 83 -11.50 -10.75 -25.87
C LEU A 83 -12.34 -10.25 -27.05
N ARG A 84 -13.65 -10.52 -26.99
CA ARG A 84 -14.62 -10.03 -27.97
C ARG A 84 -15.84 -9.43 -27.31
N HIS A 85 -16.41 -8.40 -27.96
CA HIS A 85 -17.68 -7.81 -27.57
C HIS A 85 -18.66 -7.93 -28.73
N ASN A 86 -19.78 -8.63 -28.52
CA ASN A 86 -20.77 -8.93 -29.56
C ASN A 86 -20.18 -9.61 -30.81
N GLY A 87 -19.20 -10.49 -30.61
CA GLY A 87 -18.50 -11.22 -31.67
C GLY A 87 -17.32 -10.47 -32.32
N ASP A 88 -17.15 -9.17 -32.07
CA ASP A 88 -16.05 -8.37 -32.61
C ASP A 88 -14.84 -8.35 -31.66
N SER A 89 -13.63 -8.47 -32.21
CA SER A 89 -12.39 -8.51 -31.44
C SER A 89 -12.01 -7.16 -30.83
N LEU A 90 -11.40 -7.21 -29.64
CA LEU A 90 -10.84 -6.02 -28.99
C LEU A 90 -9.37 -5.81 -29.39
N ALA A 91 -9.04 -4.57 -29.74
CA ALA A 91 -7.67 -4.08 -29.95
C ALA A 91 -7.00 -3.75 -28.61
N SER A 92 -5.70 -3.42 -28.64
CA SER A 92 -4.89 -3.20 -27.44
C SER A 92 -5.30 -1.98 -26.62
N ASP A 93 -5.97 -1.02 -27.26
CA ASP A 93 -6.54 0.18 -26.63
C ASP A 93 -7.95 -0.06 -26.04
N GLY A 94 -8.47 -1.29 -26.16
CA GLY A 94 -9.81 -1.69 -25.72
C GLY A 94 -10.91 -1.44 -26.75
N SER A 95 -10.63 -0.75 -27.85
CA SER A 95 -11.61 -0.48 -28.90
C SER A 95 -11.91 -1.73 -29.73
N ILE A 96 -13.04 -1.72 -30.46
CA ILE A 96 -13.37 -2.77 -31.42
C ILE A 96 -12.47 -2.62 -32.65
N GLY A 97 -11.72 -3.67 -32.98
CA GLY A 97 -10.71 -3.62 -34.04
C GLY A 97 -10.58 -4.93 -34.83
N ALA A 98 -9.91 -4.84 -35.98
CA ALA A 98 -9.63 -6.01 -36.84
C ALA A 98 -8.50 -6.90 -36.29
N GLU A 99 -7.58 -6.32 -35.52
CA GLU A 99 -6.48 -7.04 -34.87
C GLU A 99 -6.85 -7.32 -33.41
N SER A 100 -6.92 -8.61 -33.06
CA SER A 100 -7.19 -9.04 -31.69
C SER A 100 -5.94 -8.86 -30.84
N ALA A 101 -6.07 -8.10 -29.75
CA ALA A 101 -5.05 -8.01 -28.72
C ALA A 101 -5.24 -9.08 -27.65
N VAL A 102 -4.14 -9.44 -26.99
CA VAL A 102 -4.15 -10.36 -25.86
C VAL A 102 -4.29 -9.54 -24.58
N PHE A 103 -5.28 -9.91 -23.77
CA PHE A 103 -5.47 -9.40 -22.42
C PHE A 103 -5.19 -10.49 -21.39
N SER A 104 -4.59 -10.12 -20.27
CA SER A 104 -4.38 -11.02 -19.14
C SER A 104 -5.41 -10.76 -18.05
N ALA A 105 -5.90 -11.83 -17.42
CA ALA A 105 -6.78 -11.73 -16.26
C ALA A 105 -5.95 -11.71 -14.98
N GLY A 106 -6.00 -10.61 -14.25
CA GLY A 106 -5.29 -10.40 -12.98
C GLY A 106 -6.22 -10.40 -11.77
N HIS A 107 -5.61 -10.57 -10.60
CA HIS A 107 -6.28 -10.47 -9.30
C HIS A 107 -6.74 -9.02 -9.05
N GLY A 108 -8.01 -8.83 -8.70
CA GLY A 108 -8.63 -7.53 -8.43
C GLY A 108 -9.13 -7.37 -7.00
N PRO A 109 -9.85 -6.27 -6.71
CA PRO A 109 -10.35 -5.99 -5.38
C PRO A 109 -11.56 -6.84 -5.00
N ALA A 110 -11.81 -6.99 -3.70
CA ALA A 110 -13.01 -7.64 -3.16
C ALA A 110 -14.28 -6.78 -3.22
N HIS A 111 -14.12 -5.46 -3.37
CA HIS A 111 -15.17 -4.45 -3.39
C HIS A 111 -14.84 -3.41 -4.46
N LEU A 112 -15.83 -2.62 -4.88
CA LEU A 112 -15.59 -1.55 -5.84
C LEU A 112 -14.62 -0.50 -5.26
N PRO A 113 -13.66 0.02 -6.04
CA PRO A 113 -12.80 1.12 -5.62
C PRO A 113 -13.56 2.29 -4.96
N SER A 114 -14.71 2.69 -5.50
CA SER A 114 -15.53 3.76 -4.93
C SER A 114 -16.04 3.47 -3.51
N GLU A 115 -16.34 2.22 -3.18
CA GLU A 115 -16.77 1.80 -1.82
C GLU A 115 -15.63 1.98 -0.81
N TYR A 116 -14.40 1.60 -1.19
CA TYR A 116 -13.23 1.87 -0.36
C TYR A 116 -12.99 3.36 -0.21
N LEU A 117 -13.15 4.15 -1.27
CA LEU A 117 -12.95 5.59 -1.25
C LEU A 117 -13.96 6.29 -0.33
N GLU A 118 -15.23 5.88 -0.36
CA GLU A 118 -16.26 6.40 0.53
C GLU A 118 -15.89 6.12 2.00
N SER A 119 -15.56 4.86 2.33
CA SER A 119 -15.10 4.50 3.67
C SER A 119 -13.85 5.30 4.08
N PHE A 120 -12.90 5.47 3.16
CA PHE A 120 -11.66 6.19 3.45
C PHE A 120 -11.92 7.66 3.73
N LYS A 121 -12.74 8.34 2.92
CA LYS A 121 -13.16 9.73 3.12
C LYS A 121 -13.90 9.93 4.43
N GLN A 122 -14.77 8.98 4.81
CA GLN A 122 -15.57 9.07 6.03
C GLN A 122 -14.75 8.82 7.29
N ASN A 123 -13.86 7.83 7.27
CA ASN A 123 -13.22 7.31 8.48
C ASN A 123 -11.73 7.70 8.62
N GLY A 124 -11.14 8.26 7.56
CA GLY A 124 -9.69 8.47 7.46
C GLY A 124 -8.89 7.17 7.34
N TRP A 125 -9.55 6.04 7.09
CA TRP A 125 -8.89 4.77 6.76
C TRP A 125 -9.84 3.83 5.99
N ALA A 126 -9.26 2.85 5.29
CA ALA A 126 -9.94 1.73 4.68
C ALA A 126 -9.04 0.49 4.71
N CYS A 127 -9.64 -0.70 4.63
CA CYS A 127 -8.91 -1.93 4.38
C CYS A 127 -9.33 -2.50 3.02
N LEU A 128 -8.35 -2.85 2.19
CA LEU A 128 -8.52 -3.55 0.94
C LEU A 128 -8.13 -5.01 1.21
N PRO A 129 -9.09 -5.88 1.58
CA PRO A 129 -8.79 -7.22 2.06
C PRO A 129 -8.26 -8.10 0.94
N SER A 130 -7.13 -8.77 1.20
CA SER A 130 -6.49 -9.71 0.27
C SER A 130 -6.38 -9.19 -1.17
N ILE A 131 -6.16 -7.89 -1.35
CA ILE A 131 -5.99 -7.23 -2.66
C ILE A 131 -4.74 -7.70 -3.41
N ILE A 132 -3.74 -8.23 -2.69
CA ILE A 132 -2.54 -8.78 -3.29
C ILE A 132 -2.73 -10.26 -3.63
N ALA A 133 -2.33 -10.63 -4.86
CA ALA A 133 -2.39 -12.00 -5.35
C ALA A 133 -1.58 -12.96 -4.45
N PRO A 134 -2.04 -14.21 -4.22
CA PRO A 134 -1.41 -15.12 -3.27
C PRO A 134 0.05 -15.47 -3.55
N ASP A 135 0.44 -15.58 -4.83
CA ASP A 135 1.81 -15.83 -5.29
C ASP A 135 2.74 -14.65 -4.95
N ILE A 136 2.25 -13.42 -5.10
CA ILE A 136 2.98 -12.22 -4.70
C ILE A 136 3.15 -12.19 -3.16
N VAL A 137 2.10 -12.53 -2.40
CA VAL A 137 2.19 -12.64 -0.93
C VAL A 137 3.26 -13.66 -0.53
N GLU A 138 3.31 -14.80 -1.22
CA GLU A 138 4.30 -15.85 -1.01
C GLU A 138 5.75 -15.33 -1.13
N GLU A 139 6.04 -14.58 -2.20
CA GLU A 139 7.36 -13.96 -2.40
C GLU A 139 7.71 -12.96 -1.28
N LEU A 140 6.73 -12.20 -0.78
CA LEU A 140 6.95 -11.30 0.35
C LEU A 140 7.18 -12.02 1.67
N GLU A 141 6.50 -13.16 1.91
CA GLU A 141 6.73 -13.99 3.09
C GLU A 141 8.18 -14.50 3.10
N LYS A 142 8.71 -14.88 1.93
CA LYS A 142 10.10 -15.27 1.75
C LYS A 142 11.07 -14.14 2.07
N VAL A 143 10.89 -12.96 1.45
CA VAL A 143 11.73 -11.77 1.71
C VAL A 143 11.69 -11.39 3.19
N SER A 144 10.52 -11.41 3.80
CA SER A 144 10.34 -11.04 5.22
C SER A 144 10.70 -12.15 6.21
N CYS A 145 11.08 -13.33 5.73
CA CYS A 145 11.33 -14.55 6.51
C CYS A 145 10.18 -14.84 7.50
N THR A 146 8.94 -14.85 7.00
CA THR A 146 7.73 -15.23 7.75
C THR A 146 7.06 -16.44 7.13
N GLY A 147 6.00 -16.96 7.76
CA GLY A 147 5.29 -18.15 7.28
C GLY A 147 6.23 -19.35 7.15
N ARG A 148 6.32 -19.92 5.93
CA ARG A 148 7.18 -21.08 5.64
C ARG A 148 8.68 -20.79 5.73
N TRP A 149 9.08 -19.51 5.67
CA TRP A 149 10.47 -19.06 5.69
C TRP A 149 10.91 -18.54 7.07
N GLU A 150 10.15 -18.83 8.14
CA GLU A 150 10.44 -18.32 9.48
C GLU A 150 11.82 -18.71 10.02
N ALA A 151 12.38 -19.85 9.58
CA ALA A 151 13.71 -20.29 9.97
C ALA A 151 14.86 -19.47 9.33
N GLU A 152 14.56 -18.65 8.33
CA GLU A 152 15.54 -17.86 7.61
C GLU A 152 15.87 -16.55 8.33
N THR A 153 16.99 -15.94 7.92
CA THR A 153 17.46 -14.65 8.45
C THR A 153 17.20 -13.56 7.43
N TYR A 154 16.46 -12.53 7.87
CA TYR A 154 16.17 -11.36 7.06
C TYR A 154 17.45 -10.68 6.59
N GLU A 155 17.63 -10.57 5.27
CA GLU A 155 18.76 -9.85 4.67
C GLU A 155 18.55 -8.34 4.86
N ARG A 156 19.60 -7.66 5.32
CA ARG A 156 19.56 -6.20 5.62
C ARG A 156 20.52 -5.39 4.78
N ARG A 157 21.39 -6.05 4.01
CA ARG A 157 22.40 -5.40 3.16
C ARG A 157 21.82 -4.94 1.83
N MET A 158 20.75 -5.59 1.38
CA MET A 158 20.05 -5.26 0.14
C MET A 158 18.73 -4.57 0.46
N PRO A 159 18.36 -3.49 -0.24
CA PRO A 159 17.00 -2.96 -0.17
C PRO A 159 15.99 -4.02 -0.63
N PRO A 160 14.84 -4.19 0.03
CA PRO A 160 13.90 -5.27 -0.31
C PRO A 160 13.37 -5.20 -1.75
N MET A 161 13.26 -3.98 -2.31
CA MET A 161 12.89 -3.77 -3.71
C MET A 161 13.85 -4.45 -4.70
N ASN A 162 15.10 -4.71 -4.29
CA ASN A 162 16.12 -5.33 -5.13
C ASN A 162 16.26 -6.84 -4.86
N GLU A 163 15.41 -7.42 -4.00
CA GLU A 163 15.38 -8.86 -3.74
C GLU A 163 14.38 -9.59 -4.65
N THR A 164 13.27 -8.94 -5.01
CA THR A 164 12.20 -9.50 -5.84
C THR A 164 11.39 -8.38 -6.49
N ALA A 165 10.92 -8.61 -7.72
CA ALA A 165 10.03 -7.68 -8.42
C ALA A 165 8.66 -7.54 -7.70
N ALA A 166 8.28 -8.50 -6.85
CA ALA A 166 7.04 -8.44 -6.06
C ALA A 166 6.94 -7.15 -5.23
N VAL A 167 8.03 -6.68 -4.64
CA VAL A 167 8.04 -5.43 -3.85
C VAL A 167 7.71 -4.22 -4.72
N ALA A 168 8.21 -4.18 -5.96
CA ALA A 168 7.90 -3.12 -6.93
C ALA A 168 6.45 -3.20 -7.41
N LYS A 169 5.98 -4.38 -7.84
CA LYS A 169 4.58 -4.61 -8.30
C LYS A 169 3.55 -4.19 -7.26
N ILE A 170 3.84 -4.45 -5.99
CA ILE A 170 2.95 -4.09 -4.88
C ILE A 170 3.06 -2.60 -4.55
N ALA A 171 4.23 -1.99 -4.71
CA ALA A 171 4.36 -0.55 -4.61
C ALA A 171 3.54 0.19 -5.67
N THR A 172 3.28 -0.45 -6.80
CA THR A 172 2.44 0.04 -7.88
C THR A 172 1.04 -0.55 -7.89
N GLU A 173 0.55 -1.09 -6.77
CA GLU A 173 -0.80 -1.67 -6.71
C GLU A 173 -1.85 -0.59 -7.05
N PRO A 174 -2.63 -0.79 -8.12
CA PRO A 174 -3.33 0.32 -8.79
C PRO A 174 -4.52 0.86 -8.00
N VAL A 175 -5.27 0.01 -7.29
CA VAL A 175 -6.47 0.44 -6.56
C VAL A 175 -6.07 1.31 -5.36
N SER A 176 -5.08 0.90 -4.57
CA SER A 176 -4.59 1.70 -3.44
C SER A 176 -3.97 3.02 -3.90
N LEU A 177 -3.22 3.04 -5.01
CA LEU A 177 -2.68 4.27 -5.57
C LEU A 177 -3.78 5.24 -6.00
N TRP A 178 -4.81 4.74 -6.71
CA TRP A 178 -5.98 5.54 -7.08
C TRP A 178 -6.69 6.10 -5.84
N LEU A 179 -6.96 5.27 -4.83
CA LEU A 179 -7.58 5.71 -3.58
C LEU A 179 -6.80 6.84 -2.90
N MET A 180 -5.47 6.72 -2.85
CA MET A 180 -4.61 7.73 -2.25
C MET A 180 -4.62 9.05 -3.03
N ARG A 181 -4.61 8.99 -4.37
CA ARG A 181 -4.72 10.17 -5.23
C ARG A 181 -6.05 10.89 -5.01
N GLU A 182 -7.15 10.14 -4.97
CA GLU A 182 -8.48 10.67 -4.73
C GLU A 182 -8.66 11.23 -3.31
N TYR A 183 -8.10 10.56 -2.31
CA TYR A 183 -8.16 11.01 -0.91
C TYR A 183 -7.32 12.27 -0.68
N MET A 184 -6.12 12.34 -1.27
CA MET A 184 -5.23 13.51 -1.17
C MET A 184 -5.56 14.62 -2.18
N GLN A 185 -6.49 14.38 -3.11
CA GLN A 185 -6.91 15.32 -4.16
C GLN A 185 -5.74 15.78 -5.04
N THR A 186 -4.81 14.87 -5.34
CA THR A 186 -3.68 15.13 -6.24
C THR A 186 -3.28 13.86 -6.96
N GLN A 187 -2.97 13.99 -8.25
CA GLN A 187 -2.44 12.89 -9.05
C GLN A 187 -0.95 12.66 -8.78
N GLU A 188 -0.23 13.71 -8.35
CA GLU A 188 1.20 13.61 -8.08
C GLU A 188 1.45 13.25 -6.62
N ILE A 189 1.68 11.95 -6.42
CA ILE A 189 2.03 11.34 -5.15
C ILE A 189 3.41 10.71 -5.22
N ARG A 190 4.09 10.59 -4.08
CA ARG A 190 5.46 10.06 -3.94
C ARG A 190 5.56 9.15 -2.73
N LEU A 191 6.56 8.30 -2.70
CA LEU A 191 6.94 7.57 -1.50
C LEU A 191 7.84 8.44 -0.61
N GLY A 192 7.47 8.55 0.67
CA GLY A 192 8.26 9.27 1.67
C GLY A 192 9.54 8.53 2.08
N HIS A 193 9.61 7.23 1.81
CA HIS A 193 10.78 6.37 1.96
C HIS A 193 10.64 5.12 1.08
N SER A 194 11.75 4.42 0.83
CA SER A 194 11.72 3.16 0.08
C SER A 194 10.85 2.12 0.81
N PRO A 195 10.08 1.27 0.12
CA PRO A 195 9.32 0.18 0.75
C PRO A 195 10.22 -0.67 1.65
N GLY A 196 9.75 -0.94 2.86
CA GLY A 196 10.50 -1.69 3.86
C GLY A 196 9.62 -2.60 4.71
N PHE A 197 10.24 -3.60 5.32
CA PHE A 197 9.52 -4.59 6.13
C PHE A 197 9.65 -4.32 7.63
N ALA A 198 8.51 -4.34 8.32
CA ALA A 198 8.43 -4.38 9.77
C ALA A 198 8.13 -5.80 10.25
N ILE A 199 9.20 -6.54 10.55
CA ILE A 199 9.14 -7.92 11.02
C ILE A 199 9.13 -7.92 12.56
N LEU A 200 8.03 -8.38 13.15
CA LEU A 200 7.89 -8.53 14.58
C LEU A 200 8.11 -9.98 15.01
N PRO A 201 9.23 -10.31 15.67
CA PRO A 201 9.39 -11.62 16.29
C PRO A 201 8.49 -11.77 17.52
N PRO A 202 8.38 -12.98 18.11
CA PRO A 202 7.76 -13.19 19.40
C PRO A 202 8.29 -12.22 20.47
N ASP A 203 7.40 -11.79 21.37
CA ASP A 203 7.76 -10.88 22.43
C ASP A 203 8.54 -11.56 23.55
N ASP A 204 9.71 -11.02 23.86
CA ASP A 204 10.62 -11.53 24.90
C ASP A 204 10.39 -10.88 26.28
N GLY A 205 9.40 -9.98 26.37
CA GLY A 205 9.11 -9.20 27.57
C GLY A 205 10.09 -8.04 27.86
N ARG A 206 11.14 -7.86 27.05
CA ARG A 206 12.28 -6.97 27.33
C ARG A 206 12.54 -5.94 26.23
N ARG A 207 12.39 -6.32 24.96
CA ARG A 207 12.64 -5.44 23.81
C ARG A 207 11.83 -4.15 23.92
N LYS A 208 12.39 -3.03 23.48
CA LYS A 208 11.63 -1.78 23.37
C LYS A 208 10.44 -1.97 22.42
N VAL A 209 9.29 -1.44 22.82
CA VAL A 209 8.08 -1.41 21.99
C VAL A 209 7.83 0.02 21.54
N GLN A 210 7.26 0.18 20.34
CA GLN A 210 6.97 1.50 19.78
C GLN A 210 5.79 2.13 20.53
N GLY A 211 5.95 3.36 21.00
CA GLY A 211 4.87 4.16 21.58
C GLY A 211 3.91 4.69 20.51
N TRP A 212 2.83 5.32 20.98
CA TRP A 212 1.84 5.94 20.11
C TRP A 212 2.40 7.15 19.37
N HIS A 213 2.10 7.26 18.09
CA HIS A 213 2.62 8.32 17.20
C HIS A 213 1.72 8.49 15.97
N SER A 214 2.01 9.52 15.17
CA SER A 214 1.53 9.65 13.80
C SER A 214 2.73 9.75 12.86
N ASP A 215 2.59 9.34 11.61
CA ASP A 215 3.75 9.22 10.73
C ASP A 215 4.10 10.48 9.93
N PHE A 216 3.14 11.39 9.71
CA PHE A 216 3.39 12.57 8.87
C PHE A 216 3.06 13.90 9.55
N PRO A 217 3.75 14.99 9.16
CA PRO A 217 4.77 15.12 8.12
C PRO A 217 6.09 14.41 8.35
N TYR A 218 6.55 14.16 9.59
CA TYR A 218 7.75 13.33 9.82
C TYR A 218 7.75 12.67 11.19
N LEU A 219 7.26 11.43 11.29
CA LEU A 219 7.38 10.55 12.45
C LEU A 219 7.11 11.32 13.75
N TRP A 220 5.98 12.03 13.79
CA TRP A 220 5.64 12.94 14.87
C TRP A 220 5.43 12.15 16.15
N GLY A 221 6.22 12.50 17.17
CA GLY A 221 6.28 11.74 18.41
C GLY A 221 7.28 10.59 18.38
N ILE A 222 8.14 10.46 17.35
CA ILE A 222 9.22 9.47 17.25
C ILE A 222 10.60 10.11 16.98
N ALA A 223 10.65 11.27 16.29
CA ALA A 223 11.89 11.95 15.93
C ALA A 223 12.13 13.25 16.73
N GLY A 224 13.18 13.26 17.56
CA GLY A 224 13.73 14.46 18.21
C GLY A 224 14.16 14.23 19.66
N SER A 225 15.34 14.74 20.04
CA SER A 225 15.79 14.78 21.44
C SER A 225 14.99 15.84 22.22
N GLU A 226 14.37 15.39 23.31
CA GLU A 226 13.97 16.13 24.51
C GLU A 226 12.77 17.10 24.53
N VAL A 227 12.17 17.58 23.43
CA VAL A 227 11.12 18.63 23.59
C VAL A 227 9.91 18.46 22.67
N VAL A 228 8.79 18.06 23.31
CA VAL A 228 7.37 18.23 22.92
C VAL A 228 6.88 17.39 21.73
N ASN A 229 5.67 16.84 21.89
CA ASN A 229 4.89 16.16 20.84
C ASN A 229 4.82 17.08 19.61
N ARG A 230 5.51 16.73 18.51
CA ARG A 230 5.77 17.63 17.38
C ARG A 230 4.58 17.85 16.43
N ILE A 231 3.39 17.34 16.75
CA ILE A 231 2.17 17.70 16.01
C ILE A 231 1.78 19.12 16.42
N PRO A 232 1.94 20.15 15.55
CA PRO A 232 1.40 21.46 15.83
C PRO A 232 -0.11 21.31 15.95
N ILE A 233 -0.66 21.81 17.05
CA ILE A 233 -2.10 21.84 17.22
C ILE A 233 -2.68 22.69 16.09
N HIS A 234 -3.53 22.10 15.26
CA HIS A 234 -4.17 22.80 14.15
C HIS A 234 -5.67 22.51 14.12
N LYS A 235 -6.41 23.39 13.46
CA LYS A 235 -7.86 23.26 13.21
C LYS A 235 -8.21 23.30 11.73
N VAL A 236 -7.22 23.07 10.87
CA VAL A 236 -7.43 23.04 9.41
C VAL A 236 -8.23 21.78 9.06
N GLU A 237 -9.49 21.98 8.71
CA GLU A 237 -10.35 20.91 8.19
C GLU A 237 -9.81 20.40 6.86
N GLY A 238 -9.92 19.10 6.63
CA GLY A 238 -9.49 18.47 5.37
C GLY A 238 -7.98 18.46 5.10
N LEU A 239 -7.13 18.87 6.05
CA LEU A 239 -5.67 18.85 5.86
C LEU A 239 -5.14 17.42 5.71
N VAL A 240 -4.87 16.94 4.50
CA VAL A 240 -4.20 15.66 4.27
C VAL A 240 -2.75 15.92 3.85
N MET A 241 -1.80 15.41 4.63
CA MET A 241 -0.35 15.59 4.36
C MET A 241 0.35 14.31 3.93
N GLY A 242 -0.39 13.21 3.87
CA GLY A 242 0.12 11.91 3.49
C GLY A 242 -0.82 10.80 3.92
N VAL A 243 -0.62 9.64 3.32
CA VAL A 243 -1.35 8.40 3.59
C VAL A 243 -0.33 7.30 3.84
N GLN A 244 -0.57 6.47 4.84
CA GLN A 244 0.17 5.24 5.03
C GLN A 244 -0.60 4.09 4.38
N ARG A 245 0.12 3.21 3.70
CA ARG A 245 -0.40 1.89 3.33
C ARG A 245 0.49 0.81 3.95
N ASN A 246 -0.10 0.04 4.85
CA ASN A 246 0.56 -1.08 5.48
C ASN A 246 0.00 -2.36 4.86
N LEU A 247 0.86 -3.10 4.14
CA LEU A 247 0.50 -4.41 3.63
C LEU A 247 0.69 -5.46 4.73
N CYS A 248 -0.35 -6.25 4.98
CA CYS A 248 -0.27 -7.44 5.81
C CYS A 248 0.43 -8.55 5.01
N VAL A 249 1.74 -8.73 5.22
CA VAL A 249 2.50 -9.80 4.55
C VAL A 249 2.10 -11.15 5.12
N SER A 250 2.00 -11.22 6.46
CA SER A 250 1.39 -12.33 7.17
C SER A 250 0.06 -11.88 7.79
N GLU A 251 -0.70 -12.81 8.36
CA GLU A 251 -1.99 -12.50 8.99
C GLU A 251 -1.83 -11.49 10.14
N PHE A 252 -2.75 -10.53 10.23
CA PHE A 252 -2.81 -9.56 11.31
C PHE A 252 -3.88 -9.98 12.33
N ARG A 253 -3.44 -10.31 13.55
CA ARG A 253 -4.31 -10.58 14.70
C ARG A 253 -3.87 -9.76 15.91
N LYS A 254 -4.79 -9.45 16.81
CA LYS A 254 -4.46 -8.78 18.08
C LYS A 254 -3.42 -9.54 18.90
N GLU A 255 -3.45 -10.86 18.85
CA GLU A 255 -2.50 -11.72 19.55
C GLU A 255 -1.10 -11.76 18.93
N ASN A 256 -0.97 -11.63 17.61
CA ASN A 256 0.32 -11.64 16.91
C ASN A 256 0.90 -10.24 16.67
N GLY A 257 0.32 -9.24 17.32
CA GLY A 257 0.82 -7.87 17.33
C GLY A 257 0.43 -7.09 16.08
N ALA A 258 -0.76 -7.30 15.53
CA ALA A 258 -1.35 -6.37 14.56
C ALA A 258 -1.29 -4.91 15.04
N THR A 259 -1.18 -3.98 14.09
CA THR A 259 -1.07 -2.55 14.39
C THR A 259 -2.27 -2.08 15.20
N CYS A 260 -1.99 -1.33 16.27
CA CYS A 260 -3.02 -0.69 17.09
C CYS A 260 -3.22 0.74 16.59
N PHE A 261 -4.46 1.20 16.56
CA PHE A 261 -4.88 2.51 16.07
C PHE A 261 -5.75 3.23 17.09
N LYS A 262 -5.80 4.56 17.01
CA LYS A 262 -6.94 5.34 17.52
C LYS A 262 -7.74 5.77 16.31
N LEU A 263 -8.72 4.97 15.90
CA LEU A 263 -9.53 5.30 14.72
C LEU A 263 -10.25 6.64 14.94
N GLY A 264 -10.34 7.45 13.88
CA GLY A 264 -10.87 8.82 13.92
C GLY A 264 -9.90 9.91 14.38
N SER A 265 -8.73 9.57 14.92
CA SER A 265 -7.76 10.56 15.43
C SER A 265 -7.17 11.50 14.37
N HIS A 266 -7.26 11.16 13.08
CA HIS A 266 -6.87 12.05 11.98
C HIS A 266 -7.58 13.41 12.02
N THR A 267 -8.77 13.49 12.64
CA THR A 267 -9.54 14.73 12.79
C THR A 267 -9.12 15.59 13.98
N PHE A 268 -8.32 15.07 14.91
CA PHE A 268 -8.08 15.74 16.19
C PHE A 268 -7.13 16.93 16.07
N GLY A 269 -6.30 16.98 15.02
CA GLY A 269 -5.32 18.04 14.80
C GLY A 269 -4.30 18.17 15.93
N GLN A 270 -4.02 17.08 16.66
CA GLN A 270 -3.07 17.02 17.77
C GLN A 270 -2.45 15.62 17.88
N GLY A 271 -1.36 15.51 18.64
CA GLY A 271 -0.67 14.23 18.90
C GLY A 271 -1.31 13.37 19.99
N PRO A 272 -0.92 12.08 20.06
CA PRO A 272 -1.41 11.17 21.08
C PRO A 272 -1.07 11.70 22.47
N PRO A 273 -1.92 11.47 23.49
CA PRO A 273 -1.68 11.96 24.84
C PRO A 273 -0.40 11.37 25.44
N VAL A 274 0.25 12.11 26.34
CA VAL A 274 1.51 11.68 26.95
C VAL A 274 1.31 10.41 27.80
N GLU A 275 0.15 10.28 28.44
CA GLU A 275 -0.24 9.13 29.24
C GLU A 275 -0.46 7.86 28.41
N TRP A 276 -0.55 7.97 27.07
CA TRP A 276 -0.58 6.82 26.19
C TRP A 276 0.81 6.22 25.94
N VAL A 277 1.88 6.86 26.44
CA VAL A 277 3.29 6.60 26.10
C VAL A 277 3.52 6.83 24.61
N ASN A 278 3.94 8.06 24.29
CA ASN A 278 4.27 8.41 22.91
C ASN A 278 5.61 7.80 22.45
N GLY A 279 5.84 7.76 21.14
CA GLY A 279 7.01 7.11 20.55
C GLY A 279 8.39 7.62 21.01
N ASN A 280 8.50 8.84 21.51
CA ASN A 280 9.75 9.42 22.00
C ASN A 280 10.12 8.83 23.37
N THR A 281 9.14 8.78 24.27
CA THR A 281 9.34 8.25 25.63
C THR A 281 9.56 6.73 25.64
N SER A 282 8.89 5.99 24.74
CA SER A 282 9.03 4.53 24.66
C SER A 282 10.42 4.05 24.24
N ARG A 283 11.27 4.95 23.71
CA ARG A 283 12.61 4.64 23.20
C ARG A 283 13.70 4.72 24.28
N GLU A 284 13.40 5.26 25.46
CA GLU A 284 14.35 5.35 26.57
C GLU A 284 14.76 3.96 27.08
N ASP A 285 16.04 3.78 27.43
CA ASP A 285 16.52 2.53 28.02
C ASP A 285 15.84 2.27 29.37
N GLY A 286 15.37 1.04 29.60
CA GLY A 286 14.66 0.71 30.84
C GLY A 286 13.20 1.19 30.90
N HIS A 287 12.69 1.88 29.87
CA HIS A 287 11.32 2.40 29.88
C HIS A 287 10.30 1.27 30.03
N ARG A 288 10.46 0.20 29.24
CA ARG A 288 9.54 -0.93 29.26
C ARG A 288 9.50 -1.60 30.64
N GLU A 289 10.65 -1.79 31.27
CA GLU A 289 10.75 -2.39 32.61
C GLU A 289 10.14 -1.48 33.69
N SER A 290 10.30 -0.16 33.57
CA SER A 290 9.87 0.80 34.59
C SER A 290 8.43 1.31 34.43
N LYS A 291 7.92 1.41 33.20
CA LYS A 291 6.62 2.01 32.85
C LYS A 291 5.66 1.02 32.19
N GLY A 292 6.15 -0.12 31.72
CA GLY A 292 5.34 -1.15 31.07
C GLY A 292 5.13 -0.91 29.59
N LEU A 293 4.00 -1.41 29.07
CA LEU A 293 3.62 -1.25 27.67
C LEU A 293 2.94 0.12 27.46
N PRO A 294 3.02 0.68 26.23
CA PRO A 294 2.16 1.76 25.81
C PRO A 294 0.67 1.42 26.00
N TYR A 295 -0.19 2.43 25.98
CA TYR A 295 -1.61 2.25 26.24
C TYR A 295 -2.23 1.15 25.37
N THR A 296 -2.92 0.21 26.02
CA THR A 296 -3.59 -0.96 25.43
C THR A 296 -5.06 -1.02 25.85
N GLY A 297 -5.64 0.11 26.26
CA GLY A 297 -7.01 0.18 26.80
C GLY A 297 -8.11 0.20 25.71
N PRO A 298 -9.39 0.27 26.13
CA PRO A 298 -10.55 0.13 25.24
C PRO A 298 -10.75 1.29 24.26
N ASP A 299 -10.09 2.43 24.48
CA ASP A 299 -10.15 3.55 23.55
C ASP A 299 -9.29 3.35 22.30
N ALA A 300 -8.43 2.33 22.29
CA ALA A 300 -7.63 1.93 21.13
C ALA A 300 -8.30 0.79 20.37
N ASP A 301 -7.97 0.68 19.10
CA ASP A 301 -8.47 -0.31 18.17
C ASP A 301 -7.31 -1.18 17.66
N VAL A 302 -7.60 -2.41 17.27
CA VAL A 302 -6.71 -3.28 16.50
C VAL A 302 -7.45 -3.70 15.24
N VAL A 303 -6.84 -3.46 14.09
CA VAL A 303 -7.37 -3.93 12.81
C VAL A 303 -6.78 -5.31 12.53
N GLU A 304 -7.65 -6.33 12.51
CA GLU A 304 -7.30 -7.69 12.10
C GLU A 304 -7.64 -7.86 10.62
N ALA A 305 -6.71 -8.41 9.85
CA ALA A 305 -6.85 -8.58 8.41
C ALA A 305 -6.04 -9.79 7.90
N PRO A 306 -6.50 -10.45 6.83
CA PRO A 306 -5.78 -11.59 6.25
C PRO A 306 -4.49 -11.14 5.53
N PRO A 307 -3.56 -12.09 5.26
CA PRO A 307 -2.43 -11.83 4.36
C PRO A 307 -2.87 -11.24 3.01
N GLY A 308 -2.03 -10.38 2.45
CA GLY A 308 -2.28 -9.67 1.20
C GLY A 308 -3.21 -8.46 1.33
N SER A 309 -3.65 -8.11 2.54
CA SER A 309 -4.53 -6.95 2.74
C SER A 309 -3.74 -5.66 2.90
N TYR A 310 -4.17 -4.60 2.22
CA TYR A 310 -3.72 -3.25 2.55
C TYR A 310 -4.60 -2.65 3.63
N ILE A 311 -3.97 -2.10 4.67
CA ILE A 311 -4.60 -1.16 5.58
C ILE A 311 -4.10 0.23 5.16
N VAL A 312 -4.97 1.01 4.54
CA VAL A 312 -4.67 2.37 4.05
C VAL A 312 -5.27 3.36 5.03
N TYR A 313 -4.49 4.31 5.52
CA TYR A 313 -4.94 5.24 6.54
C TYR A 313 -4.28 6.61 6.43
N ASP A 314 -5.04 7.63 6.77
CA ASP A 314 -4.53 8.99 6.91
C ASP A 314 -3.38 8.98 7.91
N SER A 315 -2.27 9.56 7.49
CA SER A 315 -1.01 9.52 8.23
C SER A 315 -1.04 10.26 9.58
N ARG A 316 -2.10 11.05 9.85
CA ARG A 316 -2.39 11.68 11.14
C ARG A 316 -3.04 10.72 12.14
N ILE A 317 -3.55 9.56 11.69
CA ILE A 317 -4.09 8.56 12.60
C ILE A 317 -2.99 8.11 13.57
N TRP A 318 -3.29 8.20 14.86
CA TRP A 318 -2.41 7.71 15.89
C TRP A 318 -2.39 6.20 15.84
N HIS A 319 -1.19 5.64 15.87
CA HIS A 319 -1.01 4.21 15.85
C HIS A 319 0.28 3.81 16.58
N ARG A 320 0.43 2.50 16.76
CA ARG A 320 1.67 1.86 17.20
C ARG A 320 1.70 0.41 16.75
N ALA A 321 2.89 -0.17 16.68
CA ALA A 321 3.01 -1.62 16.57
C ALA A 321 2.31 -2.33 17.76
N GLY A 322 1.63 -3.43 17.47
CA GLY A 322 1.14 -4.35 18.49
C GLY A 322 2.27 -5.14 19.13
N VAL A 323 1.96 -5.86 20.21
CA VAL A 323 2.91 -6.79 20.85
C VAL A 323 2.60 -8.20 20.36
N ASN A 324 3.58 -8.83 19.71
CA ASN A 324 3.43 -10.19 19.21
C ASN A 324 3.58 -11.22 20.35
N ARG A 325 2.46 -11.80 20.79
CA ARG A 325 2.40 -12.80 21.87
C ARG A 325 2.32 -14.23 21.35
N THR A 326 2.47 -14.43 20.04
CA THR A 326 2.48 -15.75 19.40
C THR A 326 3.92 -16.25 19.23
N PRO A 327 4.12 -17.56 18.99
CA PRO A 327 5.46 -18.09 18.72
C PRO A 327 5.98 -17.77 17.31
N HIS A 328 5.16 -17.18 16.44
CA HIS A 328 5.50 -16.92 15.04
C HIS A 328 5.82 -15.46 14.77
N LYS A 329 6.74 -15.18 13.86
CA LYS A 329 7.02 -13.84 13.32
C LYS A 329 5.79 -13.31 12.55
N ARG A 330 5.62 -11.99 12.59
CA ARG A 330 4.57 -11.26 11.86
C ARG A 330 5.18 -10.13 11.06
N ALA A 331 4.91 -10.05 9.76
CA ALA A 331 5.49 -9.02 8.89
C ALA A 331 4.41 -8.10 8.31
N ALA A 332 4.79 -6.82 8.17
CA ALA A 332 4.12 -5.87 7.30
C ALA A 332 5.13 -5.23 6.36
N MET A 333 4.70 -4.86 5.15
CA MET A 333 5.43 -3.92 4.32
C MET A 333 4.86 -2.52 4.55
N LEU A 334 5.73 -1.56 4.86
CA LEU A 334 5.37 -0.20 5.22
C LEU A 334 5.68 0.74 4.05
N GLN A 335 4.72 1.59 3.71
CA GLN A 335 4.85 2.56 2.64
C GLN A 335 4.12 3.85 3.00
N ALA A 336 4.89 4.91 3.22
CA ALA A 336 4.38 6.26 3.39
C ALA A 336 4.23 6.92 2.03
N VAL A 337 3.03 7.39 1.68
CA VAL A 337 2.73 8.08 0.43
C VAL A 337 2.38 9.53 0.72
N ILE A 338 2.95 10.45 -0.05
CA ILE A 338 2.89 11.89 0.18
C ILE A 338 2.51 12.64 -1.09
N PRO A 339 1.85 13.79 -1.00
CA PRO A 339 1.73 14.72 -2.13
C PRO A 339 3.11 15.23 -2.58
N MET A 340 3.28 15.53 -3.87
CA MET A 340 4.56 16.00 -4.42
C MET A 340 5.13 17.27 -3.76
N TYR A 341 4.28 18.13 -3.19
CA TYR A 341 4.70 19.35 -2.50
C TYR A 341 5.24 19.10 -1.08
N ILE A 342 5.18 17.87 -0.59
CA ILE A 342 5.80 17.46 0.67
C ILE A 342 7.14 16.79 0.35
N MET A 343 8.20 17.24 1.03
CA MET A 343 9.52 16.63 0.89
C MET A 343 9.51 15.21 1.48
N PRO A 344 10.11 14.21 0.82
CA PRO A 344 10.22 12.86 1.38
C PRO A 344 11.20 12.84 2.56
N PHE A 345 11.00 11.89 3.48
CA PHE A 345 11.88 11.70 4.63
C PHE A 345 13.22 11.04 4.23
N MET A 346 13.21 10.21 3.20
CA MET A 346 14.40 9.60 2.61
C MET A 346 14.39 9.78 1.09
N ASP A 347 15.57 9.98 0.50
CA ASP A 347 15.72 9.93 -0.95
C ASP A 347 15.57 8.47 -1.44
N THR A 348 14.61 8.24 -2.32
CA THR A 348 14.25 6.96 -2.92
C THR A 348 14.92 6.71 -4.27
N SER A 349 15.62 7.69 -4.83
CA SER A 349 16.21 7.61 -6.18
C SER A 349 17.29 6.55 -6.31
N ARG A 350 18.14 6.35 -5.30
CA ARG A 350 19.18 5.31 -5.35
C ARG A 350 18.59 3.90 -5.37
N PRO A 351 17.68 3.50 -4.45
CA PRO A 351 16.98 2.23 -4.56
C PRO A 351 16.30 2.02 -5.92
N TYR A 352 15.64 3.05 -6.45
CA TYR A 352 15.01 2.98 -7.76
C TYR A 352 16.02 2.73 -8.91
N LYS A 353 17.14 3.47 -8.91
CA LYS A 353 18.21 3.29 -9.90
C LYS A 353 18.84 1.90 -9.81
N ASP A 354 19.08 1.41 -8.60
CA ASP A 354 19.61 0.06 -8.39
C ASP A 354 18.63 -1.00 -8.91
N PHE A 355 17.32 -0.81 -8.71
CA PHE A 355 16.27 -1.68 -9.26
C PHE A 355 16.26 -1.68 -10.79
N LEU A 356 16.31 -0.50 -11.43
CA LEU A 356 16.34 -0.38 -12.89
C LEU A 356 17.55 -1.08 -13.53
N ASN A 357 18.68 -1.14 -12.82
CA ASN A 357 19.89 -1.82 -13.29
C ASN A 357 19.90 -3.33 -12.96
N SER A 358 18.84 -3.84 -12.33
CA SER A 358 18.70 -5.25 -11.97
C SER A 358 17.85 -6.00 -13.01
N PRO A 359 17.99 -7.34 -13.14
CA PRO A 359 17.12 -8.12 -14.02
C PRO A 359 15.65 -8.12 -13.59
N LEU A 360 15.34 -7.74 -12.35
CA LEU A 360 13.97 -7.65 -11.82
C LEU A 360 13.14 -6.58 -12.55
N ALA A 361 13.79 -5.59 -13.17
CA ALA A 361 13.12 -4.56 -13.95
C ALA A 361 12.40 -5.14 -15.19
N GLU A 362 12.88 -6.26 -15.74
CA GLU A 362 12.26 -6.93 -16.90
C GLU A 362 10.94 -7.62 -16.53
N GLU A 363 10.64 -7.79 -15.24
CA GLU A 363 9.42 -8.42 -14.76
C GLU A 363 8.24 -7.45 -14.58
N LEU A 364 8.47 -6.15 -14.76
CA LEU A 364 7.43 -5.11 -14.68
C LEU A 364 6.86 -4.79 -16.06
N THR A 365 5.57 -4.47 -16.11
CA THR A 365 4.95 -3.91 -17.31
C THR A 365 5.38 -2.46 -17.55
N ALA A 366 5.07 -1.91 -18.73
CA ALA A 366 5.35 -0.50 -19.04
C ALA A 366 4.63 0.45 -18.07
N LEU A 367 3.37 0.15 -17.72
CA LEU A 367 2.61 0.91 -16.74
C LEU A 367 3.22 0.81 -15.33
N GLU A 368 3.65 -0.37 -14.90
CA GLU A 368 4.31 -0.54 -13.60
C GLU A 368 5.63 0.24 -13.52
N HIS A 369 6.42 0.28 -14.60
CA HIS A 369 7.61 1.15 -14.68
C HIS A 369 7.26 2.63 -14.52
N LYS A 370 6.26 3.11 -15.28
CA LYS A 370 5.78 4.49 -15.22
C LYS A 370 5.32 4.86 -13.81
N GLU A 371 4.50 4.00 -13.19
CA GLU A 371 3.98 4.22 -11.85
C GLU A 371 5.11 4.19 -10.80
N LEU A 372 6.02 3.23 -10.88
CA LEU A 372 7.15 3.12 -9.95
C LEU A 372 8.06 4.34 -10.03
N GLU A 373 8.41 4.79 -11.24
CA GLU A 373 9.16 6.03 -11.45
C GLU A 373 8.42 7.22 -10.81
N SER A 374 7.12 7.32 -11.08
CA SER A 374 6.28 8.43 -10.60
C SER A 374 6.28 8.55 -9.09
N ILE A 375 6.30 7.43 -8.35
CA ILE A 375 6.25 7.43 -6.89
C ILE A 375 7.64 7.45 -6.25
N MET A 376 8.67 6.91 -6.91
CA MET A 376 10.03 6.80 -6.35
C MET A 376 10.93 7.98 -6.71
N VAL A 377 10.61 8.77 -7.73
CA VAL A 377 11.47 9.88 -8.16
C VAL A 377 10.80 11.23 -7.92
N ASN A 378 11.46 12.06 -7.12
CA ASN A 378 11.00 13.42 -6.91
C ASN A 378 11.34 14.29 -8.13
N LYS A 379 10.34 14.95 -8.69
CA LYS A 379 10.46 15.80 -9.89
C LYS A 379 9.83 17.16 -9.58
N MET A 380 10.52 18.25 -9.90
CA MET A 380 9.94 19.59 -9.96
C MET A 380 9.83 20.05 -11.41
N VAL A 381 8.66 20.56 -11.77
CA VAL A 381 8.45 21.23 -13.05
C VAL A 381 8.83 22.69 -12.88
N GLY A 382 9.94 23.10 -13.49
CA GLY A 382 10.40 24.49 -13.52
C GLY A 382 10.30 25.10 -14.92
N PRO A 383 10.59 26.41 -15.06
CA PRO A 383 10.64 27.08 -16.37
C PRO A 383 11.61 26.44 -17.38
N GLN A 384 12.53 25.59 -16.91
CA GLN A 384 13.51 24.86 -17.71
C GLN A 384 13.11 23.40 -18.00
N GLY A 385 11.88 23.00 -17.66
CA GLY A 385 11.38 21.64 -17.83
C GLY A 385 11.36 20.83 -16.53
N HIS A 386 11.29 19.50 -16.66
CA HIS A 386 11.29 18.57 -15.53
C HIS A 386 12.72 18.43 -14.98
N LEU A 387 12.89 18.69 -13.69
CA LEU A 387 14.14 18.48 -12.97
C LEU A 387 13.92 17.43 -11.88
N ALA A 388 14.74 16.39 -11.83
CA ALA A 388 14.75 15.51 -10.67
C ALA A 388 15.31 16.26 -9.45
N ILE A 389 14.67 16.13 -8.30
CA ILE A 389 15.19 16.59 -7.01
C ILE A 389 15.67 15.37 -6.26
N THR A 390 16.87 14.95 -6.59
CA THR A 390 17.58 13.86 -5.92
C THR A 390 19.03 14.27 -5.69
N VAL A 391 19.71 13.58 -4.78
CA VAL A 391 21.17 13.64 -4.69
C VAL A 391 21.89 12.80 -5.76
N ASP A 392 21.17 12.06 -6.62
CA ASP A 392 21.75 11.27 -7.71
C ASP A 392 21.86 12.09 -9.01
N GLU A 393 23.08 12.54 -9.32
CA GLU A 393 23.39 13.36 -10.51
C GLU A 393 23.05 12.63 -11.82
N GLU A 394 23.38 11.34 -11.92
CA GLU A 394 23.14 10.55 -13.14
C GLU A 394 21.64 10.38 -13.40
N LEU A 395 20.85 10.13 -12.35
CA LEU A 395 19.38 10.05 -12.50
C LEU A 395 18.80 11.41 -12.90
N THR A 396 19.35 12.51 -12.38
CA THR A 396 18.94 13.86 -12.75
C THR A 396 19.20 14.14 -14.24
N GLU A 397 20.36 13.74 -14.76
CA GLU A 397 20.69 13.85 -16.18
C GLU A 397 19.76 13.02 -17.07
N LYS A 398 19.40 11.79 -16.64
CA LYS A 398 18.49 10.91 -17.40
C LYS A 398 17.06 11.43 -17.50
N ILE A 399 16.60 12.23 -16.53
CA ILE A 399 15.22 12.73 -16.44
C ILE A 399 15.07 14.11 -17.10
N GLN A 400 16.17 14.84 -17.33
CA GLN A 400 16.11 16.09 -18.08
C GLN A 400 15.67 15.80 -19.53
N PRO A 401 14.72 16.58 -20.09
CA PRO A 401 14.42 16.51 -21.50
C PRO A 401 15.71 16.81 -22.29
N SER A 402 16.06 15.96 -23.25
CA SER A 402 17.08 16.28 -24.24
C SER A 402 16.72 17.62 -24.88
N GLN A 403 17.65 18.58 -24.83
CA GLN A 403 17.49 19.91 -25.44
C GLN A 403 17.24 19.83 -26.95
#